data_AF-A0A5N4CE95-F1
#
_entry.id   AF-A0A5N4CE95-F1
#
_cell.length_a   1.000
_cell.length_b   1.000
_cell.length_c   1.000
_cell.angle_alpha   90.00
_cell.angle_beta   90.00
_cell.angle_gamma   90.00
#
_symmetry.space_group_name_H-M   'P 1'
#
loop_
_entity.id
_entity.type
_entity.pdbx_description
1 polymer ?
#
loop_
_entity_poly.entity_id
_entity_poly.type
_entity_poly.pdbx_seq_one_letter_code
_entity_poly.pdbx_strand_id
1 'polypeptide(L)'
;MEDEQPDSLEGWVPVREDLFAEPERHQLRFLVAWNDTEGNWAGLLSAAGLRGAHRQLAALWPPLERCFPRLPPELDADSSWAWGLGLGLWTLVWPARSGPGEAALQELCWQLERYLGQAADGCGGAAVRDALFPVEGCAADYESPREFRERALRARRDEEGARLRQVLQGHEKAHTMVALMEVYQEEDEAYQEFVTVATMFFQYLLQPFRDMRELATSCKLAILKSLDEDDLGPKRIAALQKEAQEWTRRAEEAVVSIQHITVNYFEETVKALAGMQKQMEQDEKRFGQAAWATATPRLEKLKLMLARETLQLMRAKELCLNHRRAEIQGKMEDLPEQEKRINVVDGLEIQYYEVQLELYEVKFEILKYEEILLVTQLDSIKRLIKDKQDEVVYYDPCESPEELKAVDHVLGLQDDKSLEVKELSRRCQQLESKRGRICARRAYLRNRKKRDKKKEEEQKKKEWINQERQKTLQRLRAFKELSAEDIDQWDRVIVREGI
;
A
#
# COMPACT_ATOMS: atom_id res chain seq x y z
N MET A 1 -26.01 -8.56 27.89
CA MET A 1 -24.60 -8.96 28.04
C MET A 1 -24.10 -9.06 26.63
N GLU A 2 -23.63 -7.92 26.12
CA GLU A 2 -22.93 -7.86 24.84
C GLU A 2 -21.53 -8.40 25.12
N ASP A 3 -21.13 -9.41 24.36
CA ASP A 3 -19.82 -10.05 24.51
C ASP A 3 -18.72 -9.01 24.26
N GLU A 4 -17.91 -8.72 25.29
CA GLU A 4 -16.70 -7.91 25.16
C GLU A 4 -15.78 -8.56 24.12
N GLN A 5 -15.55 -7.83 23.03
CA GLN A 5 -14.68 -8.26 21.95
C GLN A 5 -13.22 -8.27 22.49
N PRO A 6 -12.56 -9.44 22.61
CA PRO A 6 -11.28 -9.57 23.31
C PRO A 6 -10.11 -8.82 22.65
N ASP A 7 -10.33 -8.28 21.44
CA ASP A 7 -9.37 -7.47 20.69
C ASP A 7 -9.65 -5.95 20.77
N SER A 8 -10.54 -5.50 21.67
CA SER A 8 -10.83 -4.07 21.83
C SER A 8 -9.64 -3.35 22.51
N LEU A 9 -8.90 -2.56 21.72
CA LEU A 9 -7.84 -1.65 22.19
C LEU A 9 -8.40 -0.30 22.66
N GLU A 10 -9.67 -0.23 23.01
CA GLU A 10 -10.32 0.99 23.47
C GLU A 10 -9.73 1.39 24.85
N GLY A 11 -9.06 2.55 24.90
CA GLY A 11 -8.34 3.03 26.10
C GLY A 11 -6.84 2.68 26.19
N TRP A 12 -6.28 1.95 25.21
CA TRP A 12 -4.85 1.62 25.17
C TRP A 12 -4.03 2.64 24.37
N VAL A 13 -2.89 3.07 24.90
CA VAL A 13 -1.96 4.01 24.22
C VAL A 13 -0.76 3.23 23.66
N PRO A 14 -0.49 3.28 22.34
CA PRO A 14 0.65 2.60 21.76
C PRO A 14 1.97 3.34 22.06
N VAL A 15 2.97 2.56 22.46
CA VAL A 15 4.32 3.02 22.81
C VAL A 15 5.31 2.38 21.84
N ARG A 16 6.36 3.11 21.45
CA ARG A 16 7.37 2.60 20.51
C ARG A 16 8.12 1.38 21.05
N GLU A 17 8.43 0.42 20.18
CA GLU A 17 9.15 -0.83 20.55
C GLU A 17 10.59 -0.58 21.05
N ASP A 18 11.21 0.52 20.65
CA ASP A 18 12.57 0.90 21.01
C ASP A 18 12.65 1.81 22.24
N LEU A 19 11.53 2.11 22.91
CA LEU A 19 11.50 3.01 24.08
C LEU A 19 12.38 2.54 25.26
N PHE A 20 12.71 1.25 25.31
CA PHE A 20 13.52 0.62 26.36
C PHE A 20 14.79 -0.07 25.83
N ALA A 21 15.14 0.15 24.55
CA ALA A 21 16.32 -0.50 23.95
C ALA A 21 17.64 0.13 24.40
N GLU A 22 17.62 1.33 24.99
CA GLU A 22 18.76 1.92 25.68
C GLU A 22 18.74 1.57 27.17
N PRO A 23 19.87 1.15 27.78
CA PRO A 23 19.92 0.84 29.20
C PRO A 23 19.96 2.16 30.00
N GLU A 24 18.83 2.86 30.08
CA GLU A 24 18.71 4.05 30.92
C GLU A 24 18.59 3.64 32.39
N ARG A 25 19.59 4.06 33.17
CA ARG A 25 19.65 3.93 34.63
C ARG A 25 18.40 4.57 35.24
N HIS A 26 17.71 3.82 36.11
CA HIS A 26 16.49 4.19 36.85
C HIS A 26 16.25 5.71 37.00
N GLN A 27 15.47 6.30 36.09
CA GLN A 27 14.96 7.67 36.22
C GLN A 27 13.55 7.61 36.80
N LEU A 28 13.32 8.29 37.93
CA LEU A 28 12.00 8.43 38.54
C LEU A 28 11.13 9.35 37.66
N ARG A 29 9.97 8.84 37.22
CA ARG A 29 8.98 9.57 36.40
C ARG A 29 7.67 9.71 37.20
N PHE A 30 6.95 10.82 37.01
CA PHE A 30 5.68 11.09 37.70
C PHE A 30 4.51 10.64 36.85
N LEU A 31 3.62 9.80 37.40
CA LEU A 31 2.34 9.51 36.77
C LEU A 31 1.35 10.59 37.17
N VAL A 32 0.82 11.32 36.20
CA VAL A 32 -0.18 12.37 36.42
C VAL A 32 -1.44 11.99 35.65
N ALA A 33 -2.58 12.02 36.33
CA ALA A 33 -3.88 11.74 35.76
C ALA A 33 -4.85 12.91 35.97
N TRP A 34 -5.70 13.16 34.98
CA TRP A 34 -6.72 14.20 34.96
C TRP A 34 -8.04 13.59 34.51
N ASN A 35 -9.01 13.53 35.43
CA ASN A 35 -10.33 12.97 35.15
C ASN A 35 -11.34 14.11 35.03
N ASP A 36 -11.93 14.27 33.85
CA ASP A 36 -13.01 15.21 33.61
C ASP A 36 -14.18 14.50 32.90
N THR A 37 -15.36 15.10 32.94
CA THR A 37 -16.59 14.58 32.34
C THR A 37 -16.50 14.37 30.82
N GLU A 38 -15.55 15.03 30.15
CA GLU A 38 -15.26 14.91 28.71
C GLU A 38 -14.17 13.87 28.38
N GLY A 39 -13.52 13.26 29.39
CA GLY A 39 -12.52 12.20 29.20
C GLY A 39 -11.46 12.13 30.31
N ASN A 40 -10.84 10.96 30.47
CA ASN A 40 -9.74 10.71 31.40
C ASN A 40 -8.39 10.78 30.68
N TRP A 41 -7.46 11.58 31.18
CA TRP A 41 -6.10 11.75 30.65
C TRP A 41 -5.09 11.22 31.67
N ALA A 42 -4.06 10.52 31.23
CA ALA A 42 -2.95 10.14 32.10
C ALA A 42 -1.65 10.13 31.31
N GLY A 43 -0.55 10.53 31.95
CA GLY A 43 0.76 10.55 31.31
C GLY A 43 1.90 10.53 32.31
N LEU A 44 3.06 10.06 31.83
CA LEU A 44 4.31 10.06 32.59
C LEU A 44 5.09 11.33 32.27
N LEU A 45 5.31 12.16 33.30
CA LEU A 45 6.05 13.41 33.19
C LEU A 45 7.41 13.28 33.87
N SER A 46 8.45 13.79 33.21
CA SER A 46 9.76 13.99 33.83
C SER A 46 9.74 15.21 34.76
N ALA A 47 10.72 15.32 35.67
CA ALA A 47 10.89 16.51 36.50
C ALA A 47 11.07 17.79 35.66
N ALA A 48 11.75 17.68 34.51
CA ALA A 48 11.88 18.77 33.55
C ALA A 48 10.52 19.13 32.90
N GLY A 49 9.71 18.13 32.55
CA GLY A 49 8.36 18.32 32.03
C GLY A 49 7.45 19.07 33.01
N LEU A 50 7.44 18.67 34.28
CA LEU A 50 6.68 19.36 35.34
C LEU A 50 7.14 20.81 35.54
N ARG A 51 8.45 21.09 35.47
CA ARG A 51 8.96 22.47 35.55
C ARG A 51 8.59 23.29 34.31
N GLY A 52 8.56 22.66 33.13
CA GLY A 52 8.08 23.27 31.89
C GLY A 52 6.62 23.68 32.01
N ALA A 53 5.76 22.76 32.43
CA ALA A 53 4.34 23.03 32.71
C ALA A 53 4.18 24.13 33.78
N HIS A 54 4.96 24.09 34.87
CA HIS A 54 4.93 25.13 35.89
C HIS A 54 5.27 26.52 35.33
N ARG A 55 6.31 26.67 34.51
CA ARG A 55 6.66 27.97 33.91
C ARG A 55 5.53 28.55 33.08
N GLN A 56 4.83 27.70 32.33
CA GLN A 56 3.68 28.11 31.53
C GLN A 56 2.49 28.51 32.41
N LEU A 57 2.17 27.71 33.43
CA LEU A 57 1.07 28.00 34.36
C LEU A 57 1.34 29.23 35.23
N ALA A 58 2.58 29.43 35.67
CA ALA A 58 2.98 30.61 36.42
C ALA A 58 2.95 31.89 35.57
N ALA A 59 3.22 31.79 34.27
CA ALA A 59 3.06 32.91 33.34
C ALA A 59 1.58 33.31 33.15
N LEU A 60 0.66 32.34 33.23
CA LEU A 60 -0.79 32.57 33.15
C LEU A 60 -1.37 33.06 34.48
N TRP A 61 -0.83 32.58 35.61
CA TRP A 61 -1.23 32.97 36.97
C TRP A 61 -0.01 33.22 37.87
N PRO A 62 0.50 34.46 37.93
CA PRO A 62 1.73 34.82 38.66
C PRO A 62 1.78 34.44 40.15
N PRO A 63 0.67 34.41 40.92
CA PRO A 63 0.69 33.92 42.31
C PRO A 63 1.19 32.47 42.46
N LEU A 64 1.15 31.68 41.39
CA LEU A 64 1.56 30.27 41.37
C LEU A 64 3.08 30.06 41.43
N GLU A 65 3.89 31.10 41.13
CA GLU A 65 5.37 31.04 41.18
C GLU A 65 5.92 30.58 42.54
N ARG A 66 5.22 30.94 43.63
CA ARG A 66 5.65 30.64 45.01
C ARG A 66 5.12 29.30 45.53
N CYS A 67 4.24 28.65 44.77
CA CYS A 67 3.50 27.47 45.21
C CYS A 67 4.08 26.15 44.67
N PHE A 68 5.03 26.20 43.72
CA PHE A 68 5.60 24.99 43.14
C PHE A 68 6.50 24.24 44.13
N PRO A 69 6.23 22.95 44.40
CA PRO A 69 7.02 22.19 45.34
C PRO A 69 8.44 21.96 44.81
N ARG A 70 9.42 22.00 45.71
CA ARG A 70 10.82 21.81 45.34
C ARG A 70 11.06 20.35 45.00
N LEU A 71 11.33 20.07 43.72
CA LEU A 71 11.70 18.73 43.27
C LEU A 71 13.09 18.33 43.84
N PRO A 72 13.26 17.08 44.32
CA PRO A 72 14.55 16.56 44.76
C PRO A 72 15.64 16.72 43.68
N PRO A 73 16.86 17.15 44.06
CA PRO A 73 17.96 17.33 43.11
C PRO A 73 18.42 16.02 42.45
N GLU A 74 18.06 14.86 43.02
CA GLU A 74 18.28 13.55 42.42
C GLU A 74 17.43 13.30 41.16
N LEU A 75 16.38 14.10 40.94
CA LEU A 75 15.55 14.07 39.74
C LEU A 75 16.09 14.97 38.62
N ASP A 76 17.10 15.80 38.93
CA ASP A 76 17.82 16.61 37.94
C ASP A 76 18.97 15.80 37.38
N ALA A 77 18.67 14.93 36.41
CA ALA A 77 19.71 14.22 35.66
C ALA A 77 20.61 15.14 34.81
N ASP A 78 20.40 16.46 34.88
CA ASP A 78 21.00 17.45 33.98
C ASP A 78 21.76 18.57 34.72
N SER A 79 22.33 18.29 35.90
CA SER A 79 23.43 19.13 36.40
C SER A 79 24.70 18.87 35.56
N SER A 80 24.68 19.47 34.38
CA SER A 80 25.83 19.82 33.55
C SER A 80 27.01 20.24 34.43
N TRP A 81 28.09 19.45 34.39
CA TRP A 81 29.52 19.81 34.61
C TRP A 81 30.49 18.62 34.44
N ALA A 82 30.08 17.52 33.79
CA ALA A 82 30.96 16.35 33.61
C ALA A 82 30.86 15.66 32.24
N TRP A 83 30.55 16.40 31.17
CA TRP A 83 30.68 15.87 29.80
C TRP A 83 32.02 16.32 29.21
N GLY A 84 33.09 15.57 29.48
CA GLY A 84 34.40 15.89 28.90
C GLY A 84 35.54 14.89 29.10
N LEU A 85 35.53 14.03 30.12
CA LEU A 85 36.59 13.02 30.29
C LEU A 85 36.00 11.68 30.77
N GLY A 86 36.41 10.59 30.12
CA GLY A 86 35.78 9.26 30.12
C GLY A 86 35.40 8.67 31.48
N LEU A 87 34.17 8.18 31.56
CA LEU A 87 33.54 7.55 32.72
C LEU A 87 33.75 6.02 32.72
N GLY A 88 34.99 5.57 32.98
CA GLY A 88 35.29 4.18 33.34
C GLY A 88 35.75 3.98 34.79
N LEU A 89 36.24 5.03 35.45
CA LEU A 89 36.99 4.89 36.71
C LEU A 89 36.33 5.51 37.96
N TRP A 90 35.27 6.32 37.81
CA TRP A 90 34.69 7.08 38.93
C TRP A 90 33.47 6.41 39.59
N THR A 91 32.92 5.34 39.00
CA THR A 91 31.84 4.51 39.57
C THR A 91 32.28 3.67 40.77
N LEU A 92 33.58 3.57 41.04
CA LEU A 92 34.13 2.84 42.20
C LEU A 92 34.32 3.73 43.44
N VAL A 93 34.29 5.06 43.29
CA VAL A 93 34.60 6.00 44.39
C VAL A 93 33.33 6.54 45.06
N TRP A 94 32.20 6.60 44.36
CA TRP A 94 30.93 7.06 44.93
C TRP A 94 29.87 5.97 44.77
N PRO A 95 29.31 5.41 45.86
CA PRO A 95 28.19 4.49 45.74
C PRO A 95 27.03 5.23 45.06
N ALA A 96 26.28 4.51 44.22
CA ALA A 96 25.04 5.00 43.64
C ALA A 96 24.20 5.66 44.73
N ARG A 97 23.86 6.94 44.53
CA ARG A 97 22.99 7.64 45.49
C ARG A 97 21.70 6.85 45.59
N SER A 98 21.39 6.36 46.80
CA SER A 98 20.09 5.80 47.11
C SER A 98 19.03 6.85 46.77
N GLY A 99 18.07 6.49 45.93
CA GLY A 99 16.98 7.39 45.54
C GLY A 99 16.18 7.88 46.75
N PRO A 100 15.39 8.95 46.59
CA PRO A 100 14.53 9.45 47.65
C PRO A 100 13.64 8.32 48.20
N GLY A 101 13.54 8.22 49.53
CA GLY A 101 12.73 7.19 50.20
C GLY A 101 11.25 7.32 49.86
N GLU A 102 10.53 6.20 49.87
CA GLU A 102 9.12 6.11 49.45
C GLU A 102 8.20 7.12 50.15
N ALA A 103 8.41 7.38 51.44
CA ALA A 103 7.65 8.39 52.19
C ALA A 103 7.88 9.82 51.69
N ALA A 104 9.09 10.14 51.21
CA ALA A 104 9.40 11.46 50.65
C ALA A 104 8.79 11.64 49.26
N LEU A 105 8.68 10.55 48.48
CA LEU A 105 8.00 10.55 47.19
C LEU A 105 6.48 10.71 47.35
N GLN A 106 5.87 10.05 48.34
CA GLN A 106 4.45 10.21 48.63
C GLN A 106 4.09 11.65 49.05
N GLU A 107 4.90 12.27 49.91
CA GLU A 107 4.72 13.67 50.31
C GLU A 107 4.87 14.62 49.11
N LEU A 108 5.82 14.35 48.21
CA LEU A 108 6.00 15.14 47.01
C LEU A 108 4.81 15.02 46.04
N CYS A 109 4.28 13.81 45.84
CA CYS A 109 3.08 13.59 45.04
C CYS A 109 1.89 14.37 45.61
N TRP A 110 1.69 14.31 46.93
CA TRP A 110 0.63 15.06 47.59
C TRP A 110 0.77 16.59 47.40
N GLN A 111 2.00 17.11 47.51
CA GLN A 111 2.27 18.53 47.27
C GLN A 111 2.03 18.95 45.81
N LEU A 112 2.38 18.08 44.86
CA LEU A 112 2.15 18.29 43.43
C LEU A 112 0.66 18.25 43.08
N GLU A 113 -0.10 17.29 43.64
CA GLU A 113 -1.56 17.22 43.48
C GLU A 113 -2.22 18.50 43.98
N ARG A 114 -1.84 18.97 45.17
CA ARG A 114 -2.36 20.22 45.73
C ARG A 114 -1.99 21.44 44.88
N TYR A 115 -0.77 21.47 44.34
CA TYR A 115 -0.33 22.51 43.43
C TYR A 115 -1.14 22.52 42.13
N LEU A 116 -1.39 21.36 41.53
CA LEU A 116 -2.17 21.24 40.29
C LEU A 116 -3.64 21.59 40.51
N GLY A 117 -4.21 21.27 41.68
CA GLY A 117 -5.54 21.76 42.08
C GLY A 117 -5.60 23.29 42.15
N GLN A 118 -4.61 23.93 42.78
CA GLN A 118 -4.52 25.39 42.83
C GLN A 118 -4.30 26.02 41.45
N ALA A 119 -3.53 25.35 40.58
CA ALA A 119 -3.34 25.78 39.21
C ALA A 119 -4.64 25.68 38.40
N ALA A 120 -5.46 24.64 38.65
CA ALA A 120 -6.75 24.47 37.99
C ALA A 120 -7.75 25.55 38.42
N ASP A 121 -7.78 25.89 39.70
CA ASP A 121 -8.63 26.94 40.25
C ASP A 121 -8.24 28.34 39.71
N GLY A 122 -6.93 28.58 39.49
CA GLY A 122 -6.41 29.88 39.04
C GLY A 122 -6.36 30.07 37.51
N CYS A 123 -5.94 29.04 36.76
CA CYS A 123 -5.74 29.10 35.31
C CYS A 123 -6.88 28.46 34.50
N GLY A 124 -7.76 27.68 35.15
CA GLY A 124 -8.77 26.84 34.50
C GLY A 124 -8.24 25.45 34.12
N GLY A 125 -9.10 24.43 34.27
CA GLY A 125 -8.73 23.02 34.05
C GLY A 125 -8.23 22.71 32.64
N ALA A 126 -8.78 23.36 31.60
CA ALA A 126 -8.32 23.21 30.22
C ALA A 126 -6.88 23.70 30.03
N ALA A 127 -6.49 24.83 30.65
CA ALA A 127 -5.13 25.37 30.56
C ALA A 127 -4.12 24.49 31.31
N VAL A 128 -4.52 23.90 32.44
CA VAL A 128 -3.70 22.93 33.19
C VAL A 128 -3.52 21.64 32.39
N ARG A 129 -4.61 21.13 31.81
CA ARG A 129 -4.56 19.96 30.92
C ARG A 129 -3.64 20.21 29.74
N ASP A 130 -3.78 21.33 29.04
CA ASP A 130 -3.00 21.61 27.83
C ASP A 130 -1.52 21.90 28.15
N ALA A 131 -1.21 22.41 29.35
CA ALA A 131 0.17 22.58 29.83
C ALA A 131 0.84 21.26 30.27
N LEU A 132 0.06 20.31 30.80
CA LEU A 132 0.54 18.97 31.19
C LEU A 132 0.56 17.98 30.03
N PHE A 133 -0.38 18.14 29.09
CA PHE A 133 -0.63 17.27 27.95
C PHE A 133 -0.76 18.13 26.67
N PRO A 134 0.32 18.79 26.22
CA PRO A 134 0.27 19.62 25.02
C PRO A 134 -0.06 18.76 23.79
N VAL A 135 -1.18 19.06 23.14
CA VAL A 135 -1.59 18.44 21.88
C VAL A 135 -0.61 18.87 20.79
N GLU A 136 0.03 17.87 20.17
CA GLU A 136 0.98 17.98 19.05
C GLU A 136 2.21 18.86 19.31
N GLY A 137 3.28 18.25 19.84
CA GLY A 137 4.58 18.93 19.91
C GLY A 137 5.75 18.21 20.60
N CYS A 138 5.51 17.17 21.42
CA CYS A 138 6.58 16.37 22.03
C CYS A 138 6.62 14.95 21.45
N ALA A 139 7.03 14.85 20.19
CA ALA A 139 7.11 13.63 19.40
C ALA A 139 8.31 12.71 19.71
N ALA A 140 8.71 12.56 20.97
CA ALA A 140 9.78 11.60 21.30
C ALA A 140 9.23 10.18 21.57
N ASP A 141 8.09 10.07 22.27
CA ASP A 141 7.76 8.80 22.96
C ASP A 141 6.40 8.17 22.58
N TYR A 142 5.53 8.85 21.82
CA TYR A 142 4.19 8.36 21.48
C TYR A 142 4.03 8.15 19.98
N GLU A 143 3.30 7.09 19.62
CA GLU A 143 2.93 6.78 18.25
C GLU A 143 1.41 6.91 18.04
N SER A 144 0.98 7.33 16.85
CA SER A 144 -0.43 7.27 16.46
C SER A 144 -0.96 5.82 16.48
N PRO A 145 -2.14 5.53 17.07
CA PRO A 145 -2.75 4.20 17.03
C PRO A 145 -2.92 3.64 15.62
N ARG A 146 -3.09 4.52 14.63
CA ARG A 146 -3.17 4.14 13.22
C ARG A 146 -1.83 3.60 12.71
N GLU A 147 -0.75 4.32 13.00
CA GLU A 147 0.62 3.97 12.59
C GLU A 147 1.08 2.69 13.30
N PHE A 148 0.73 2.54 14.58
CA PHE A 148 1.02 1.34 15.35
C PHE A 148 0.33 0.11 14.75
N ARG A 149 -0.98 0.20 14.49
CA ARG A 149 -1.75 -0.89 13.85
C ARG A 149 -1.22 -1.21 12.46
N GLU A 150 -0.88 -0.18 11.67
CA GLU A 150 -0.29 -0.38 10.35
C GLU A 150 1.06 -1.13 10.44
N ARG A 151 1.95 -0.73 11.35
CA ARG A 151 3.23 -1.41 11.57
C ARG A 151 3.03 -2.83 12.06
N ALA A 152 2.17 -3.06 13.03
CA ALA A 152 1.90 -4.39 13.58
C ALA A 152 1.36 -5.34 12.49
N LEU A 153 0.39 -4.90 11.69
CA LEU A 153 -0.14 -5.69 10.58
C LEU A 153 0.91 -5.91 9.48
N ARG A 154 1.75 -4.91 9.19
CA ARG A 154 2.88 -5.04 8.25
C ARG A 154 3.90 -6.07 8.74
N ALA A 155 4.29 -6.00 10.02
CA ALA A 155 5.24 -6.93 10.63
C ALA A 155 4.72 -8.36 10.58
N ARG A 156 3.44 -8.58 10.94
CA ARG A 156 2.79 -9.89 10.85
C ARG A 156 2.79 -10.44 9.41
N ARG A 157 2.49 -9.60 8.41
CA ARG A 157 2.56 -9.99 7.00
C ARG A 157 3.98 -10.39 6.61
N ASP A 158 4.98 -9.64 7.05
CA ASP A 158 6.38 -9.87 6.73
C ASP A 158 6.92 -11.15 7.40
N GLU A 159 6.46 -11.43 8.63
CA GLU A 159 6.70 -12.67 9.37
C GLU A 159 6.11 -13.89 8.65
N GLU A 160 4.82 -13.87 8.30
CA GLU A 160 4.22 -14.99 7.54
C GLU A 160 4.85 -15.16 6.15
N GLY A 161 5.22 -14.05 5.50
CA GLY A 161 5.99 -14.09 4.27
C GLY A 161 7.37 -14.71 4.44
N ALA A 162 8.02 -14.51 5.60
CA ALA A 162 9.30 -15.14 5.93
C ALA A 162 9.13 -16.63 6.25
N ARG A 163 8.08 -17.01 6.98
CA ARG A 163 7.71 -18.40 7.25
C ARG A 163 7.48 -19.16 5.95
N LEU A 164 6.69 -18.62 5.01
CA LEU A 164 6.49 -19.25 3.70
C LEU A 164 7.83 -19.46 2.95
N ARG A 165 8.73 -18.46 2.97
CA ARG A 165 10.08 -18.61 2.39
C ARG A 165 10.92 -19.68 3.09
N GLN A 166 10.76 -19.85 4.39
CA GLN A 166 11.46 -20.88 5.16
C GLN A 166 10.95 -22.28 4.81
N VAL A 167 9.64 -22.47 4.66
CA VAL A 167 9.06 -23.75 4.23
C VAL A 167 9.55 -24.11 2.81
N LEU A 168 9.58 -23.14 1.90
CA LEU A 168 10.14 -23.29 0.54
C LEU A 168 11.60 -23.79 0.54
N GLN A 169 12.42 -23.36 1.51
CA GLN A 169 13.81 -23.85 1.67
C GLN A 169 13.87 -25.30 2.18
N GLY A 170 12.80 -25.79 2.81
CA GLY A 170 12.67 -27.18 3.28
C GLY A 170 12.75 -28.22 2.16
N HIS A 171 12.50 -27.83 0.91
CA HIS A 171 12.53 -28.70 -0.27
C HIS A 171 13.87 -29.39 -0.47
N GLU A 172 14.97 -28.71 -0.13
CA GLU A 172 16.33 -29.25 -0.26
C GLU A 172 16.55 -30.47 0.64
N LYS A 173 15.88 -30.50 1.80
CA LYS A 173 16.00 -31.55 2.82
C LYS A 173 15.07 -32.74 2.55
N ALA A 174 14.04 -32.56 1.73
CA ALA A 174 13.11 -33.61 1.34
C ALA A 174 13.72 -34.49 0.22
N HIS A 175 14.25 -35.66 0.59
CA HIS A 175 14.87 -36.60 -0.37
C HIS A 175 13.91 -37.66 -0.92
N THR A 176 12.74 -37.83 -0.32
CA THR A 176 11.71 -38.78 -0.76
C THR A 176 10.47 -38.04 -1.24
N MET A 177 9.74 -38.64 -2.19
CA MET A 177 8.50 -38.05 -2.70
C MET A 177 7.45 -37.88 -1.57
N VAL A 178 7.40 -38.79 -0.60
CA VAL A 178 6.49 -38.69 0.55
C VAL A 178 6.82 -37.46 1.41
N ALA A 179 8.08 -37.28 1.79
CA ALA A 179 8.51 -36.11 2.55
C ALA A 179 8.27 -34.80 1.78
N LEU A 180 8.46 -34.80 0.47
CA LEU A 180 8.18 -33.63 -0.35
C LEU A 180 6.68 -33.31 -0.42
N MET A 181 5.82 -34.33 -0.46
CA MET A 181 4.37 -34.13 -0.43
C MET A 181 3.89 -33.54 0.91
N GLU A 182 4.52 -33.88 2.03
CA GLU A 182 4.27 -33.26 3.34
C GLU A 182 4.67 -31.79 3.31
N VAL A 183 5.88 -31.47 2.83
CA VAL A 183 6.34 -30.08 2.66
C VAL A 183 5.38 -29.28 1.77
N TYR A 184 4.90 -29.86 0.67
CA TYR A 184 3.93 -29.22 -0.21
C TYR A 184 2.58 -28.91 0.47
N GLN A 185 2.15 -29.74 1.43
CA GLN A 185 0.95 -29.45 2.23
C GLN A 185 1.22 -28.28 3.17
N GLU A 186 2.34 -28.30 3.88
CA GLU A 186 2.76 -27.19 4.75
C GLU A 186 2.91 -25.87 3.97
N GLU A 187 3.43 -25.92 2.74
CA GLU A 187 3.52 -24.77 1.84
C GLU A 187 2.15 -24.20 1.47
N ASP A 188 1.19 -25.07 1.12
CA ASP A 188 -0.16 -24.67 0.74
C ASP A 188 -0.89 -24.02 1.93
N GLU A 189 -0.67 -24.53 3.14
CA GLU A 189 -1.18 -23.96 4.40
C GLU A 189 -0.52 -22.61 4.72
N ALA A 190 0.81 -22.53 4.69
CA ALA A 190 1.56 -21.29 4.93
C ALA A 190 1.21 -20.20 3.91
N TYR A 191 0.94 -20.57 2.64
CA TYR A 191 0.47 -19.63 1.64
C TYR A 191 -0.93 -19.10 1.94
N GLN A 192 -1.86 -19.94 2.41
CA GLN A 192 -3.21 -19.51 2.80
C GLN A 192 -3.18 -18.55 4.00
N GLU A 193 -2.33 -18.84 4.99
CA GLU A 193 -2.11 -17.97 6.15
C GLU A 193 -1.52 -16.62 5.72
N PHE A 194 -0.50 -16.63 4.87
CA PHE A 194 0.08 -15.42 4.28
C PHE A 194 -0.98 -14.59 3.54
N VAL A 195 -1.80 -15.21 2.68
CA VAL A 195 -2.88 -14.51 1.97
C VAL A 195 -3.90 -13.90 2.94
N THR A 196 -4.22 -14.61 4.02
CA THR A 196 -5.15 -14.13 5.05
C THR A 196 -4.60 -12.87 5.73
N VAL A 197 -3.36 -12.90 6.22
CA VAL A 197 -2.72 -11.76 6.88
C VAL A 197 -2.50 -10.60 5.90
N ALA A 198 -2.06 -10.87 4.67
CA ALA A 198 -1.95 -9.86 3.63
C ALA A 198 -3.32 -9.21 3.36
N THR A 199 -4.38 -10.00 3.24
CA THR A 199 -5.74 -9.50 3.04
C THR A 199 -6.16 -8.56 4.18
N MET A 200 -5.93 -8.95 5.44
CA MET A 200 -6.24 -8.09 6.60
C MET A 200 -5.48 -6.76 6.53
N PHE A 201 -4.17 -6.80 6.25
CA PHE A 201 -3.34 -5.60 6.14
C PHE A 201 -3.81 -4.67 5.01
N PHE A 202 -4.05 -5.22 3.81
CA PHE A 202 -4.46 -4.41 2.67
C PHE A 202 -5.91 -3.91 2.80
N GLN A 203 -6.81 -4.67 3.43
CA GLN A 203 -8.15 -4.18 3.77
C GLN A 203 -8.10 -3.00 4.74
N TYR A 204 -7.25 -3.07 5.76
CA TYR A 204 -7.01 -1.97 6.69
C TYR A 204 -6.49 -0.72 5.96
N LEU A 205 -5.51 -0.87 5.06
CA LEU A 205 -4.99 0.24 4.25
C LEU A 205 -6.04 0.86 3.31
N LEU A 206 -6.93 0.03 2.76
CA LEU A 206 -7.97 0.49 1.83
C LEU A 206 -9.07 1.29 2.51
N GLN A 207 -9.35 1.02 3.79
CA GLN A 207 -10.53 1.54 4.47
C GLN A 207 -10.63 3.07 4.46
N PRO A 208 -9.59 3.85 4.85
CA PRO A 208 -9.68 5.31 4.86
C PRO A 208 -10.01 5.90 3.48
N PHE A 209 -9.52 5.28 2.41
CA PHE A 209 -9.78 5.76 1.05
C PHE A 209 -11.18 5.37 0.56
N ARG A 210 -11.71 4.22 0.99
CA ARG A 210 -13.11 3.85 0.73
C ARG A 210 -14.05 4.83 1.41
N ASP A 211 -13.79 5.13 2.68
CA ASP A 211 -14.57 6.08 3.47
C ASP A 211 -14.51 7.48 2.85
N MET A 212 -13.30 7.94 2.45
CA MET A 212 -13.14 9.24 1.79
C MET A 212 -13.87 9.32 0.45
N ARG A 213 -13.84 8.26 -0.36
CA ARG A 213 -14.58 8.21 -1.63
C ARG A 213 -16.09 8.29 -1.39
N GLU A 214 -16.61 7.57 -0.41
CA GLU A 214 -18.04 7.54 -0.06
C GLU A 214 -18.51 8.87 0.53
N LEU A 215 -17.74 9.44 1.45
CA LEU A 215 -17.98 10.76 2.02
C LEU A 215 -17.98 11.84 0.94
N ALA A 216 -16.94 11.89 0.11
CA ALA A 216 -16.80 12.90 -0.94
C ALA A 216 -17.94 12.82 -1.97
N THR A 217 -18.35 11.61 -2.35
CA THR A 217 -19.48 11.39 -3.26
C THR A 217 -20.80 11.86 -2.61
N SER A 218 -21.01 11.54 -1.34
CA SER A 218 -22.20 11.95 -0.58
C SER A 218 -22.28 13.47 -0.43
N CYS A 219 -21.18 14.12 -0.02
CA CYS A 219 -21.09 15.57 0.10
C CYS A 219 -21.35 16.26 -1.24
N LYS A 220 -20.74 15.77 -2.33
CA LYS A 220 -20.99 16.29 -3.68
C LYS A 220 -22.46 16.18 -4.07
N LEU A 221 -23.09 15.02 -3.83
CA LEU A 221 -24.51 14.82 -4.14
C LEU A 221 -25.42 15.76 -3.34
N ALA A 222 -25.12 15.98 -2.05
CA ALA A 222 -25.86 16.94 -1.23
C ALA A 222 -25.75 18.38 -1.78
N ILE A 223 -24.55 18.78 -2.22
CA ILE A 223 -24.34 20.09 -2.85
C ILE A 223 -25.14 20.21 -4.15
N LEU A 224 -25.10 19.19 -5.02
CA LEU A 224 -25.85 19.20 -6.27
C LEU A 224 -27.36 19.31 -6.03
N LYS A 225 -27.90 18.59 -5.04
CA LYS A 225 -29.30 18.74 -4.63
C LYS A 225 -29.63 20.17 -4.18
N SER A 226 -28.79 20.77 -3.34
CA SER A 226 -29.01 22.17 -2.92
C SER A 226 -28.96 23.16 -4.09
N LEU A 227 -28.13 22.89 -5.10
CA LEU A 227 -28.05 23.72 -6.31
C LEU A 227 -29.31 23.59 -7.19
N ASP A 228 -29.98 22.44 -7.16
CA ASP A 228 -31.18 22.15 -7.94
C ASP A 228 -32.47 22.59 -7.22
N GLU A 229 -32.53 22.44 -5.89
CA GLU A 229 -33.75 22.60 -5.09
C GLU A 229 -33.86 23.96 -4.38
N ASP A 230 -32.74 24.62 -4.03
CA ASP A 230 -32.75 25.86 -3.24
C ASP A 230 -32.65 27.12 -4.12
N ASP A 231 -33.39 28.18 -3.76
CA ASP A 231 -33.28 29.50 -4.37
C ASP A 231 -32.01 30.24 -3.88
N LEU A 232 -30.87 29.92 -4.50
CA LEU A 232 -29.56 30.42 -4.08
C LEU A 232 -29.10 31.65 -4.89
N GLY A 233 -28.46 32.60 -4.20
CA GLY A 233 -27.82 33.75 -4.87
C GLY A 233 -26.58 33.35 -5.69
N PRO A 234 -26.19 34.14 -6.71
CA PRO A 234 -25.13 33.78 -7.66
C PRO A 234 -23.75 33.56 -7.00
N LYS A 235 -23.44 34.30 -5.94
CA LYS A 235 -22.20 34.11 -5.17
C LYS A 235 -22.17 32.78 -4.43
N ARG A 236 -23.32 32.33 -3.90
CA ARG A 236 -23.44 31.05 -3.19
C ARG A 236 -23.38 29.88 -4.16
N ILE A 237 -24.03 30.01 -5.32
CA ILE A 237 -23.96 29.03 -6.41
C ILE A 237 -22.50 28.81 -6.83
N ALA A 238 -21.75 29.88 -7.11
CA ALA A 238 -20.35 29.78 -7.49
C ALA A 238 -19.48 29.13 -6.41
N ALA A 239 -19.73 29.44 -5.12
CA ALA A 239 -19.02 28.83 -4.01
C ALA A 239 -19.30 27.32 -3.89
N LEU A 240 -20.57 26.91 -4.00
CA LEU A 240 -20.98 25.51 -3.97
C LEU A 240 -20.47 24.71 -5.16
N GLN A 241 -20.44 25.31 -6.36
CA GLN A 241 -19.83 24.69 -7.54
C GLN A 241 -18.33 24.41 -7.33
N LYS A 242 -17.60 25.37 -6.75
CA LYS A 242 -16.19 25.19 -6.40
C LYS A 242 -16.01 24.09 -5.35
N GLU A 243 -16.88 24.05 -4.34
CA GLU A 243 -16.86 23.02 -3.31
C GLU A 243 -17.15 21.62 -3.90
N ALA A 244 -18.11 21.50 -4.81
CA ALA A 244 -18.42 20.25 -5.51
C ALA A 244 -17.25 19.76 -6.37
N GLN A 245 -16.50 20.67 -7.01
CA GLN A 245 -15.27 20.34 -7.74
C GLN A 245 -14.19 19.80 -6.78
N GLU A 246 -14.00 20.44 -5.63
CA GLU A 246 -13.05 19.99 -4.61
C GLU A 246 -13.40 18.61 -4.05
N TRP A 247 -14.69 18.34 -3.79
CA TRP A 247 -15.14 17.00 -3.41
C TRP A 247 -14.93 15.97 -4.52
N THR A 248 -15.09 16.38 -5.79
CA THR A 248 -14.79 15.50 -6.94
C THR A 248 -13.32 15.11 -6.95
N ARG A 249 -12.42 16.09 -6.80
CA ARG A 249 -10.97 15.87 -6.73
C ARG A 249 -10.59 14.90 -5.61
N ARG A 250 -11.13 15.09 -4.40
CA ARG A 250 -10.88 14.19 -3.25
C ARG A 250 -11.36 12.76 -3.50
N ALA A 251 -12.51 12.59 -4.16
CA ALA A 251 -13.02 11.28 -4.52
C ALA A 251 -12.10 10.59 -5.55
N GLU A 252 -11.62 11.33 -6.55
CA GLU A 252 -10.69 10.83 -7.57
C GLU A 252 -9.34 10.43 -6.95
N GLU A 253 -8.77 11.25 -6.09
CA GLU A 253 -7.52 10.93 -5.37
C GLU A 253 -7.67 9.66 -4.52
N ALA A 254 -8.79 9.51 -3.80
CA ALA A 254 -9.08 8.30 -3.05
C ALA A 254 -9.19 7.06 -3.95
N VAL A 255 -9.82 7.18 -5.13
CA VAL A 255 -9.89 6.09 -6.11
C VAL A 255 -8.51 5.68 -6.60
N VAL A 256 -7.61 6.64 -6.88
CA VAL A 256 -6.23 6.37 -7.28
C VAL A 256 -5.47 5.63 -6.18
N SER A 257 -5.58 6.06 -4.93
CA SER A 257 -4.96 5.38 -3.79
C SER A 257 -5.48 3.95 -3.63
N ILE A 258 -6.80 3.73 -3.77
CA ILE A 258 -7.41 2.39 -3.76
C ILE A 258 -6.80 1.50 -4.86
N GLN A 259 -6.66 2.02 -6.07
CA GLN A 259 -6.09 1.26 -7.19
C GLN A 259 -4.62 0.89 -6.93
N HIS A 260 -3.80 1.84 -6.45
CA HIS A 260 -2.40 1.58 -6.10
C HIS A 260 -2.24 0.53 -5.00
N ILE A 261 -3.03 0.63 -3.93
CA ILE A 261 -3.02 -0.36 -2.85
C ILE A 261 -3.44 -1.74 -3.36
N THR A 262 -4.43 -1.80 -4.25
CA THR A 262 -4.89 -3.05 -4.88
C THR A 262 -3.80 -3.68 -5.76
N VAL A 263 -3.03 -2.88 -6.51
CA VAL A 263 -1.88 -3.39 -7.26
C VAL A 263 -0.86 -4.01 -6.30
N ASN A 264 -0.49 -3.31 -5.23
CA ASN A 264 0.49 -3.81 -4.25
C ASN A 264 0.05 -5.14 -3.61
N TYR A 265 -1.24 -5.31 -3.29
CA TYR A 265 -1.77 -6.58 -2.80
C TYR A 265 -1.49 -7.73 -3.78
N PHE A 266 -1.89 -7.55 -5.05
CA PHE A 266 -1.72 -8.59 -6.05
C PHE A 266 -0.24 -8.82 -6.41
N GLU A 267 0.62 -7.81 -6.31
CA GLU A 267 2.07 -7.99 -6.53
C GLU A 267 2.67 -8.94 -5.48
N GLU A 268 2.30 -8.78 -4.21
CA GLU A 268 2.79 -9.65 -3.13
C GLU A 268 2.24 -11.09 -3.27
N THR A 269 0.96 -11.27 -3.57
CA THR A 269 0.37 -12.62 -3.73
C THR A 269 0.91 -13.35 -4.95
N VAL A 270 1.07 -12.66 -6.09
CA VAL A 270 1.65 -13.20 -7.32
C VAL A 270 3.12 -13.56 -7.11
N LYS A 271 3.89 -12.72 -6.39
CA LYS A 271 5.29 -12.99 -6.08
C LYS A 271 5.46 -14.25 -5.24
N ALA A 272 4.62 -14.45 -4.23
CA ALA A 272 4.61 -15.66 -3.41
C ALA A 272 4.30 -16.91 -4.25
N LEU A 273 3.21 -16.89 -5.05
CA LEU A 273 2.85 -18.00 -5.94
C LEU A 273 3.91 -18.32 -6.99
N ALA A 274 4.53 -17.29 -7.58
CA ALA A 274 5.61 -17.46 -8.55
C ALA A 274 6.84 -18.12 -7.90
N GLY A 275 7.13 -17.80 -6.64
CA GLY A 275 8.14 -18.48 -5.85
C GLY A 275 7.85 -19.98 -5.68
N MET A 276 6.63 -20.33 -5.28
CA MET A 276 6.19 -21.72 -5.11
C MET A 276 6.24 -22.51 -6.42
N GLN A 277 5.72 -21.95 -7.52
CA GLN A 277 5.77 -22.59 -8.83
C GLN A 277 7.23 -22.85 -9.26
N LYS A 278 8.10 -21.85 -9.09
CA LYS A 278 9.50 -21.96 -9.49
C LYS A 278 10.23 -23.05 -8.70
N GLN A 279 9.91 -23.25 -7.42
CA GLN A 279 10.48 -24.34 -6.65
C GLN A 279 9.97 -25.71 -7.12
N MET A 280 8.66 -25.87 -7.32
CA MET A 280 8.13 -27.13 -7.87
C MET A 280 8.69 -27.48 -9.26
N GLU A 281 8.94 -26.49 -10.12
CA GLU A 281 9.59 -26.71 -11.43
C GLU A 281 11.06 -27.16 -11.31
N GLN A 282 11.72 -26.87 -10.19
CA GLN A 282 13.05 -27.40 -9.87
C GLN A 282 12.94 -28.82 -9.31
N ASP A 283 11.93 -29.08 -8.47
CA ASP A 283 11.67 -30.41 -7.93
C ASP A 283 11.29 -31.42 -9.01
N GLU A 284 10.54 -31.00 -10.03
CA GLU A 284 10.23 -31.84 -11.20
C GLU A 284 11.49 -32.42 -11.84
N LYS A 285 12.61 -31.67 -11.82
CA LYS A 285 13.90 -32.13 -12.38
C LYS A 285 14.65 -33.07 -11.45
N ARG A 286 14.35 -33.05 -10.15
CA ARG A 286 14.99 -33.89 -9.11
C ARG A 286 14.39 -35.29 -9.05
N PHE A 287 13.10 -35.44 -9.37
CA PHE A 287 12.38 -36.69 -9.27
C PHE A 287 12.09 -37.31 -10.63
N GLY A 288 12.09 -38.65 -10.71
CA GLY A 288 11.74 -39.37 -11.94
C GLY A 288 10.24 -39.24 -12.27
N GLN A 289 9.89 -39.37 -13.56
CA GLN A 289 8.53 -39.15 -14.07
C GLN A 289 7.44 -39.95 -13.34
N ALA A 290 7.73 -41.20 -12.96
CA ALA A 290 6.79 -42.05 -12.23
C ALA A 290 6.51 -41.55 -10.81
N ALA A 291 7.53 -41.07 -10.09
CA ALA A 291 7.36 -40.50 -8.75
C ALA A 291 6.65 -39.13 -8.85
N TRP A 292 7.06 -38.30 -9.82
CA TRP A 292 6.53 -36.96 -10.03
C TRP A 292 5.04 -36.93 -10.40
N ALA A 293 4.52 -38.00 -11.01
CA ALA A 293 3.09 -38.11 -11.35
C ALA A 293 2.16 -37.81 -10.16
N THR A 294 2.60 -38.08 -8.93
CA THR A 294 1.86 -37.76 -7.69
C THR A 294 1.76 -36.24 -7.43
N ALA A 295 2.78 -35.47 -7.78
CA ALA A 295 2.88 -34.03 -7.55
C ALA A 295 2.33 -33.18 -8.73
N THR A 296 2.22 -33.76 -9.92
CA THR A 296 1.69 -33.08 -11.13
C THR A 296 0.38 -32.34 -10.89
N PRO A 297 -0.65 -32.91 -10.22
CA PRO A 297 -1.92 -32.21 -10.00
C PRO A 297 -1.75 -30.92 -9.18
N ARG A 298 -0.82 -30.90 -8.21
CA ARG A 298 -0.52 -29.70 -7.42
C ARG A 298 0.15 -28.63 -8.29
N LEU A 299 1.14 -29.01 -9.11
CA LEU A 299 1.80 -28.06 -10.02
C LEU A 299 0.81 -27.44 -11.01
N GLU A 300 -0.11 -28.24 -11.56
CA GLU A 300 -1.18 -27.74 -12.44
C GLU A 300 -2.11 -26.76 -11.70
N LYS A 301 -2.50 -27.09 -10.46
CA LYS A 301 -3.30 -26.21 -9.60
C LYS A 301 -2.58 -24.88 -9.34
N LEU A 302 -1.29 -24.90 -8.99
CA LEU A 302 -0.49 -23.70 -8.75
C LEU A 302 -0.35 -22.83 -10.00
N LYS A 303 -0.08 -23.44 -11.17
CA LYS A 303 -0.06 -22.71 -12.45
C LYS A 303 -1.39 -22.01 -12.74
N LEU A 304 -2.52 -22.68 -12.45
CA LEU A 304 -3.84 -22.09 -12.60
C LEU A 304 -4.09 -20.93 -11.62
N MET A 305 -3.72 -21.10 -10.35
CA MET A 305 -3.83 -20.04 -9.34
C MET A 305 -2.97 -18.83 -9.70
N LEU A 306 -1.71 -19.04 -10.08
CA LEU A 306 -0.83 -17.95 -10.53
C LEU A 306 -1.40 -17.23 -11.76
N ALA A 307 -1.92 -17.97 -12.74
CA ALA A 307 -2.53 -17.37 -13.93
C ALA A 307 -3.75 -16.49 -13.57
N ARG A 308 -4.57 -16.89 -12.59
CA ARG A 308 -5.71 -16.11 -12.11
C ARG A 308 -5.27 -14.86 -11.37
N GLU A 309 -4.36 -14.98 -10.41
CA GLU A 309 -3.87 -13.85 -9.61
C GLU A 309 -3.11 -12.84 -10.49
N THR A 310 -2.28 -13.31 -11.43
CA THR A 310 -1.58 -12.42 -12.36
C THR A 310 -2.54 -11.70 -13.29
N LEU A 311 -3.64 -12.34 -13.70
CA LEU A 311 -4.68 -11.68 -14.48
C LEU A 311 -5.35 -10.53 -13.68
N GLN A 312 -5.59 -10.72 -12.38
CA GLN A 312 -6.13 -9.65 -11.53
C GLN A 312 -5.11 -8.52 -11.35
N LEU A 313 -3.84 -8.85 -11.12
CA LEU A 313 -2.75 -7.88 -11.06
C LEU A 313 -2.70 -7.02 -12.33
N MET A 314 -2.72 -7.65 -13.50
CA MET A 314 -2.64 -6.93 -14.76
C MET A 314 -3.87 -6.05 -15.00
N ARG A 315 -5.08 -6.50 -14.60
CA ARG A 315 -6.29 -5.67 -14.67
C ARG A 315 -6.22 -4.46 -13.73
N ALA A 316 -5.69 -4.63 -12.53
CA ALA A 316 -5.45 -3.53 -11.60
C ALA A 316 -4.43 -2.53 -12.18
N LYS A 317 -3.33 -3.01 -12.75
CA LYS A 317 -2.34 -2.16 -13.44
C LYS A 317 -2.92 -1.43 -14.64
N GLU A 318 -3.79 -2.07 -15.42
CA GLU A 318 -4.49 -1.43 -16.55
C GLU A 318 -5.33 -0.24 -16.08
N LEU A 319 -6.01 -0.33 -14.93
CA LEU A 319 -6.78 0.78 -14.37
C LEU A 319 -5.86 1.96 -13.99
N CYS A 320 -4.76 1.71 -13.27
CA CYS A 320 -3.80 2.75 -12.90
C CYS A 320 -3.21 3.44 -14.14
N LEU A 321 -2.81 2.68 -15.16
CA LEU A 321 -2.23 3.23 -16.39
C LEU A 321 -3.26 4.03 -17.20
N ASN A 322 -4.52 3.59 -17.25
CA ASN A 322 -5.58 4.37 -17.88
C ASN A 322 -5.81 5.71 -17.16
N HIS A 323 -5.78 5.72 -15.82
CA HIS A 323 -5.89 6.96 -15.04
C HIS A 323 -4.71 7.89 -15.33
N ARG A 324 -3.47 7.39 -15.24
CA ARG A 324 -2.27 8.17 -15.56
C ARG A 324 -2.28 8.73 -16.98
N ARG A 325 -2.78 7.95 -17.95
CA ARG A 325 -2.94 8.44 -19.34
C ARG A 325 -3.96 9.57 -19.42
N ALA A 326 -5.09 9.45 -18.73
CA ALA A 326 -6.12 10.50 -18.69
C ALA A 326 -5.60 11.76 -17.98
N GLU A 327 -4.81 11.62 -16.92
CA GLU A 327 -4.17 12.72 -16.21
C GLU A 327 -3.20 13.49 -17.13
N ILE A 328 -2.37 12.77 -17.89
CA ILE A 328 -1.46 13.39 -18.87
C ILE A 328 -2.25 14.10 -19.98
N GLN A 329 -3.36 13.50 -20.43
CA GLN A 329 -4.24 14.13 -21.42
C GLN A 329 -4.88 15.41 -20.87
N GLY A 330 -5.42 15.39 -19.66
CA GLY A 330 -5.98 16.57 -19.00
C GLY A 330 -4.93 17.67 -18.83
N LYS A 331 -3.72 17.30 -18.39
CA LYS A 331 -2.58 18.24 -18.33
C LYS A 331 -2.27 18.88 -19.68
N MET A 332 -2.45 18.18 -20.80
CA MET A 332 -2.26 18.79 -22.13
C MET A 332 -3.40 19.74 -22.53
N GLU A 333 -4.64 19.41 -22.14
CA GLU A 333 -5.84 20.20 -22.46
C GLU A 333 -5.91 21.50 -21.61
N ASP A 334 -5.49 21.43 -20.34
CA ASP A 334 -5.58 22.52 -19.36
C ASP A 334 -4.39 23.51 -19.39
N LEU A 335 -3.44 23.35 -20.33
CA LEU A 335 -2.26 24.23 -20.42
C LEU A 335 -2.65 25.69 -20.74
N PRO A 336 -2.26 26.66 -19.90
CA PRO A 336 -2.46 28.08 -20.20
C PRO A 336 -1.64 28.48 -21.42
N GLU A 337 -2.12 29.47 -22.20
CA GLU A 337 -1.50 29.88 -23.46
C GLU A 337 -0.02 30.28 -23.35
N GLN A 338 0.41 30.72 -22.16
CA GLN A 338 1.80 31.08 -21.84
C GLN A 338 2.71 29.87 -21.57
N GLU A 339 2.14 28.74 -21.15
CA GLU A 339 2.84 27.46 -20.88
C GLU A 339 2.76 26.48 -22.07
N LYS A 340 2.02 26.81 -23.13
CA LYS A 340 2.06 26.15 -24.45
C LYS A 340 3.39 26.37 -25.18
N ARG A 341 4.51 26.38 -24.46
CA ARG A 341 5.84 26.28 -25.04
C ARG A 341 5.93 24.89 -25.68
N ILE A 342 6.37 24.86 -26.94
CA ILE A 342 6.48 23.63 -27.75
C ILE A 342 7.16 22.49 -26.95
N ASN A 343 8.22 22.81 -26.20
CA ASN A 343 8.96 21.85 -25.40
C ASN A 343 8.14 21.16 -24.29
N VAL A 344 7.20 21.86 -23.65
CA VAL A 344 6.37 21.30 -22.57
C VAL A 344 5.35 20.32 -23.15
N VAL A 345 4.74 20.70 -24.26
CA VAL A 345 3.79 19.84 -25.00
C VAL A 345 4.49 18.61 -25.55
N ASP A 346 5.68 18.78 -26.15
CA ASP A 346 6.48 17.66 -26.68
C ASP A 346 6.83 16.66 -25.56
N GLY A 347 7.20 17.15 -24.38
CA GLY A 347 7.49 16.32 -23.21
C GLY A 347 6.27 15.55 -22.69
N LEU A 348 5.11 16.19 -22.62
CA LEU A 348 3.85 15.52 -22.24
C LEU A 348 3.41 14.49 -23.29
N GLU A 349 3.61 14.77 -24.58
CA GLU A 349 3.31 13.83 -25.66
C GLU A 349 4.21 12.58 -25.57
N ILE A 350 5.48 12.74 -25.20
CA ILE A 350 6.38 11.60 -24.94
C ILE A 350 5.89 10.77 -23.75
N GLN A 351 5.58 11.41 -22.63
CA GLN A 351 5.04 10.71 -21.44
C GLN A 351 3.74 9.95 -21.77
N TYR A 352 2.88 10.54 -22.61
CA TYR A 352 1.66 9.89 -23.06
C TYR A 352 1.96 8.62 -23.86
N TYR A 353 2.91 8.67 -24.80
CA TYR A 353 3.30 7.48 -25.57
C TYR A 353 3.97 6.42 -24.69
N GLU A 354 4.80 6.81 -23.72
CA GLU A 354 5.42 5.88 -22.77
C GLU A 354 4.36 5.11 -21.98
N VAL A 355 3.41 5.82 -21.36
CA VAL A 355 2.29 5.21 -20.63
C VAL A 355 1.41 4.35 -21.57
N GLN A 356 1.20 4.79 -22.80
CA GLN A 356 0.42 4.03 -23.79
C GLN A 356 1.10 2.71 -24.18
N LEU A 357 2.42 2.70 -24.32
CA LEU A 357 3.19 1.50 -24.63
C LEU A 357 3.20 0.53 -23.45
N GLU A 358 3.38 1.02 -22.22
CA GLU A 358 3.23 0.22 -20.99
C GLU A 358 1.84 -0.42 -20.92
N LEU A 359 0.80 0.35 -21.26
CA LEU A 359 -0.58 -0.14 -21.29
C LEU A 359 -0.78 -1.24 -22.34
N TYR A 360 -0.07 -1.21 -23.47
CA TYR A 360 -0.09 -2.33 -24.41
C TYR A 360 0.61 -3.58 -23.86
N GLU A 361 1.72 -3.44 -23.14
CA GLU A 361 2.37 -4.59 -22.49
C GLU A 361 1.45 -5.25 -21.46
N VAL A 362 0.82 -4.44 -20.60
CA VAL A 362 -0.16 -4.94 -19.63
C VAL A 362 -1.32 -5.65 -20.34
N LYS A 363 -1.87 -5.07 -21.42
CA LYS A 363 -2.91 -5.73 -22.21
C LYS A 363 -2.46 -7.03 -22.87
N PHE A 364 -1.19 -7.13 -23.27
CA PHE A 364 -0.66 -8.39 -23.79
C PHE A 364 -0.62 -9.48 -22.71
N GLU A 365 -0.19 -9.13 -21.50
CA GLU A 365 -0.18 -10.06 -20.38
C GLU A 365 -1.62 -10.47 -19.98
N ILE A 366 -2.58 -9.53 -19.95
CA ILE A 366 -4.01 -9.86 -19.75
C ILE A 366 -4.47 -10.92 -20.76
N LEU A 367 -4.24 -10.67 -22.06
CA LEU A 367 -4.67 -11.59 -23.11
C LEU A 367 -3.96 -12.95 -23.03
N LYS A 368 -2.68 -12.97 -22.63
CA LYS A 368 -1.90 -14.20 -22.43
C LYS A 368 -2.48 -15.04 -21.30
N TYR A 369 -2.78 -14.45 -20.14
CA TYR A 369 -3.35 -15.20 -19.01
C TYR A 369 -4.81 -15.59 -19.26
N GLU A 370 -5.61 -14.75 -19.93
CA GLU A 370 -6.96 -15.14 -20.39
C GLU A 370 -6.91 -16.35 -21.33
N GLU A 371 -5.95 -16.38 -22.25
CA GLU A 371 -5.74 -17.51 -23.16
C GLU A 371 -5.33 -18.78 -22.40
N ILE A 372 -4.38 -18.69 -21.47
CA ILE A 372 -3.95 -19.83 -20.63
C ILE A 372 -5.14 -20.43 -19.88
N LEU A 373 -5.94 -19.60 -19.21
CA LEU A 373 -7.11 -20.06 -18.45
C LEU A 373 -8.16 -20.71 -19.36
N LEU A 374 -8.40 -20.15 -20.55
CA LEU A 374 -9.33 -20.73 -21.52
C LEU A 374 -8.81 -22.06 -22.10
N VAL A 375 -7.51 -22.17 -22.37
CA VAL A 375 -6.90 -23.41 -22.86
C VAL A 375 -7.00 -24.50 -21.81
N THR A 376 -6.71 -24.21 -20.54
CA THR A 376 -6.88 -25.19 -19.45
C THR A 376 -8.33 -25.69 -19.35
N GLN A 377 -9.32 -24.81 -19.51
CA GLN A 377 -10.73 -25.20 -19.54
C GLN A 377 -11.09 -26.03 -20.79
N LEU A 378 -10.52 -25.70 -21.94
CA LEU A 378 -10.71 -26.48 -23.16
C LEU A 378 -10.15 -27.89 -22.99
N ASP A 379 -8.96 -28.02 -22.42
CA ASP A 379 -8.31 -29.31 -22.23
C ASP A 379 -9.06 -30.18 -21.20
N SER A 380 -9.65 -29.59 -20.17
CA SER A 380 -10.52 -30.34 -19.24
C SER A 380 -11.79 -30.83 -19.90
N ILE A 381 -12.45 -30.00 -20.72
CA ILE A 381 -13.70 -30.40 -21.40
C ILE A 381 -13.41 -31.43 -22.49
N LYS A 382 -12.32 -31.28 -23.24
CA LYS A 382 -11.89 -32.27 -24.26
C LYS A 382 -11.59 -33.63 -23.63
N ARG A 383 -10.95 -33.67 -22.46
CA ARG A 383 -10.75 -34.90 -21.68
C ARG A 383 -12.09 -35.51 -21.28
N LEU A 384 -13.00 -34.72 -20.70
CA LEU A 384 -14.33 -35.21 -20.29
C LEU A 384 -15.16 -35.76 -21.46
N ILE A 385 -15.10 -35.12 -22.63
CA ILE A 385 -15.74 -35.63 -23.85
C ILE A 385 -15.15 -36.99 -24.23
N LYS A 386 -13.83 -37.11 -24.22
CA LYS A 386 -13.13 -38.35 -24.54
C LYS A 386 -13.50 -39.45 -23.54
N ASP A 387 -13.47 -39.17 -22.24
CA ASP A 387 -13.81 -40.13 -21.18
C ASP A 387 -15.25 -40.65 -21.32
N LYS A 388 -16.20 -39.79 -21.73
CA LYS A 388 -17.60 -40.19 -22.00
C LYS A 388 -17.76 -40.95 -23.31
N GLN A 389 -16.93 -40.69 -24.32
CA GLN A 389 -16.95 -41.41 -25.60
C GLN A 389 -16.29 -42.78 -25.48
N ASP A 390 -15.24 -42.89 -24.66
CA ASP A 390 -14.49 -44.12 -24.39
C ASP A 390 -15.18 -44.99 -23.30
N GLU A 391 -16.36 -44.59 -22.82
CA GLU A 391 -17.14 -45.35 -21.83
C GLU A 391 -17.68 -46.66 -22.46
N VAL A 392 -17.00 -47.77 -22.18
CA VAL A 392 -17.36 -49.10 -22.69
C VAL A 392 -18.61 -49.62 -21.96
N VAL A 393 -19.72 -49.76 -22.68
CA VAL A 393 -20.95 -50.38 -22.18
C VAL A 393 -20.91 -51.88 -22.44
N TYR A 394 -20.83 -52.68 -21.37
CA TYR A 394 -21.00 -54.14 -21.45
C TYR A 394 -22.48 -54.48 -21.32
N TYR A 395 -23.00 -55.19 -22.32
CA TYR A 395 -24.35 -55.75 -22.27
C TYR A 395 -24.28 -57.22 -21.87
N ASP A 396 -25.05 -57.60 -20.85
CA ASP A 396 -25.27 -59.00 -20.50
C ASP A 396 -26.24 -59.62 -21.55
N PRO A 397 -26.03 -60.87 -22.01
CA PRO A 397 -26.96 -61.52 -22.94
C PRO A 397 -28.33 -61.69 -22.29
N CYS A 398 -29.39 -61.13 -22.89
CA CYS A 398 -30.74 -61.28 -22.36
C CYS A 398 -31.23 -62.72 -22.51
N GLU A 399 -31.69 -63.32 -21.42
CA GLU A 399 -32.24 -64.68 -21.35
C GLU A 399 -33.78 -64.70 -21.47
N SER A 400 -34.46 -63.55 -21.30
CA SER A 400 -35.93 -63.47 -21.30
C SER A 400 -36.49 -62.25 -22.07
N PRO A 401 -37.74 -62.32 -22.61
CA PRO A 401 -38.38 -61.20 -23.30
C PRO A 401 -38.74 -60.02 -22.37
N GLU A 402 -38.81 -60.24 -21.06
CA GLU A 402 -38.97 -59.20 -20.05
C GLU A 402 -37.69 -58.36 -19.87
N GLU A 403 -36.51 -58.97 -19.99
CA GLU A 403 -35.22 -58.26 -19.97
C GLU A 403 -35.04 -57.33 -21.18
N LEU A 404 -35.63 -57.68 -22.33
CA LEU A 404 -35.63 -56.83 -23.52
C LEU A 404 -36.31 -55.47 -23.29
N LYS A 405 -37.33 -55.40 -22.42
CA LYS A 405 -38.00 -54.13 -22.04
C LYS A 405 -37.16 -53.30 -21.08
N ALA A 406 -36.28 -53.93 -20.30
CA ALA A 406 -35.30 -53.22 -19.46
C ALA A 406 -34.19 -52.58 -20.31
N VAL A 407 -33.89 -53.13 -21.49
CA VAL A 407 -32.94 -52.56 -22.46
C VAL A 407 -33.44 -51.22 -23.04
N ASP A 408 -34.74 -51.01 -23.20
CA ASP A 408 -35.30 -49.71 -23.64
C ASP A 408 -35.00 -48.57 -22.65
N HIS A 409 -34.94 -48.85 -21.34
CA HIS A 409 -34.51 -47.86 -20.34
C HIS A 409 -33.01 -47.56 -20.46
N VAL A 410 -32.19 -48.55 -20.81
CA VAL A 410 -30.75 -48.39 -21.06
C VAL A 410 -30.47 -47.60 -22.33
N LEU A 411 -31.30 -47.76 -23.37
CA LEU A 411 -31.25 -46.95 -24.59
C LEU A 411 -31.60 -45.47 -24.32
N GLY A 412 -32.55 -45.20 -23.42
CA GLY A 412 -32.84 -43.84 -22.94
C GLY A 412 -31.64 -43.17 -22.26
N LEU A 413 -30.92 -43.91 -21.41
CA LEU A 413 -29.69 -43.43 -20.76
C LEU A 413 -28.54 -43.16 -21.76
N GLN A 414 -28.49 -43.87 -22.89
CA GLN A 414 -27.53 -43.58 -23.96
C GLN A 414 -27.88 -42.32 -24.74
N ASP A 415 -29.16 -42.03 -24.95
CA ASP A 415 -29.57 -40.77 -25.58
C ASP A 415 -29.25 -39.57 -24.69
N ASP A 416 -29.42 -39.71 -23.36
CA ASP A 416 -28.98 -38.71 -22.37
C ASP A 416 -27.46 -38.48 -22.41
N LYS A 417 -26.64 -39.54 -22.44
CA LYS A 417 -25.18 -39.42 -22.59
C LYS A 417 -24.77 -38.76 -23.92
N SER A 418 -25.48 -39.05 -25.01
CA SER A 418 -25.29 -38.43 -26.33
C SER A 418 -25.61 -36.92 -26.30
N LEU A 419 -26.66 -36.52 -25.58
CA LEU A 419 -27.02 -35.11 -25.36
C LEU A 419 -25.95 -34.37 -24.55
N GLU A 420 -25.44 -34.97 -23.48
CA GLU A 420 -24.35 -34.39 -22.68
C GLU A 420 -23.08 -34.15 -23.50
N VAL A 421 -22.66 -35.11 -24.33
CA VAL A 421 -21.49 -34.98 -25.21
C VAL A 421 -21.70 -33.87 -26.25
N LYS A 422 -22.91 -33.71 -26.80
CA LYS A 422 -23.25 -32.60 -27.71
C LYS A 422 -23.17 -31.26 -27.00
N GLU A 423 -23.64 -31.16 -25.75
CA GLU A 423 -23.55 -29.93 -24.97
C GLU A 423 -22.09 -29.55 -24.64
N LEU A 424 -21.27 -30.52 -24.21
CA LEU A 424 -19.85 -30.31 -23.98
C LEU A 424 -19.12 -29.87 -25.26
N SER A 425 -19.48 -30.47 -26.41
CA SER A 425 -18.93 -30.10 -27.72
C SER A 425 -19.31 -28.66 -28.11
N ARG A 426 -20.55 -28.24 -27.87
CA ARG A 426 -21.00 -26.85 -28.05
C ARG A 426 -20.20 -25.89 -27.17
N ARG A 427 -19.96 -26.25 -25.91
CA ARG A 427 -19.16 -25.45 -24.98
C ARG A 427 -17.70 -25.34 -25.44
N CYS A 428 -17.10 -26.41 -25.95
CA CYS A 428 -15.78 -26.40 -26.58
C CYS A 428 -15.72 -25.42 -27.76
N GLN A 429 -16.70 -25.46 -28.67
CA GLN A 429 -16.77 -24.53 -29.81
C GLN A 429 -16.87 -23.06 -29.37
N GLN A 430 -17.64 -22.78 -28.31
CA GLN A 430 -17.75 -21.43 -27.75
C GLN A 430 -16.43 -20.94 -27.14
N LEU A 431 -15.71 -21.80 -26.42
CA LEU A 431 -14.41 -21.48 -25.83
C LEU A 431 -13.32 -21.31 -26.92
N GLU A 432 -13.31 -22.16 -27.95
CA GLU A 432 -12.42 -22.01 -29.12
C GLU A 432 -12.70 -20.70 -29.87
N SER A 433 -13.97 -20.31 -30.01
CA SER A 433 -14.36 -19.01 -30.57
C SER A 433 -13.87 -17.83 -29.71
N LYS A 434 -13.91 -17.96 -28.37
CA LYS A 434 -13.30 -16.98 -27.45
C LYS A 434 -11.78 -16.91 -27.64
N ARG A 435 -11.08 -18.05 -27.76
CA ARG A 435 -9.65 -18.10 -28.04
C ARG A 435 -9.31 -17.41 -29.36
N GLY A 436 -10.06 -17.67 -30.42
CA GLY A 436 -9.91 -17.00 -31.72
C GLY A 436 -10.03 -15.48 -31.63
N ARG A 437 -10.97 -14.96 -30.82
CA ARG A 437 -11.10 -13.51 -30.55
C ARG A 437 -9.88 -12.94 -29.83
N ILE A 438 -9.30 -13.68 -28.88
CA ILE A 438 -8.07 -13.28 -28.20
C ILE A 438 -6.91 -13.19 -29.18
N CYS A 439 -6.74 -14.19 -30.06
CA CYS A 439 -5.72 -14.17 -31.10
C CYS A 439 -5.83 -12.95 -32.02
N ALA A 440 -7.06 -12.61 -32.45
CA ALA A 440 -7.32 -11.41 -33.26
C ALA A 440 -6.98 -10.12 -32.49
N ARG A 441 -7.38 -10.02 -31.22
CA ARG A 441 -7.04 -8.87 -30.34
C ARG A 441 -5.52 -8.73 -30.15
N ARG A 442 -4.79 -9.83 -29.93
CA ARG A 442 -3.32 -9.82 -29.83
C ARG A 442 -2.68 -9.30 -31.11
N ALA A 443 -3.15 -9.74 -32.29
CA ALA A 443 -2.64 -9.26 -33.56
C ALA A 443 -2.92 -7.75 -33.77
N TYR A 444 -4.13 -7.30 -33.44
CA TYR A 444 -4.50 -5.89 -33.49
C TYR A 444 -3.61 -5.03 -32.58
N LEU A 445 -3.41 -5.45 -31.33
CA LEU A 445 -2.55 -4.75 -30.37
C LEU A 445 -1.10 -4.70 -30.84
N ARG A 446 -0.58 -5.76 -31.47
CA ARG A 446 0.81 -5.78 -32.00
C ARG A 446 1.02 -4.69 -33.04
N ASN A 447 0.07 -4.57 -33.97
CA ASN A 447 0.12 -3.54 -35.00
C ASN A 447 -0.01 -2.14 -34.40
N ARG A 448 -0.89 -1.96 -33.40
CA ARG A 448 -1.08 -0.67 -32.74
C ARG A 448 0.16 -0.24 -31.94
N LYS A 449 0.73 -1.14 -31.14
CA LYS A 449 1.98 -0.93 -30.40
C LYS A 449 3.14 -0.54 -31.32
N LYS A 450 3.30 -1.24 -32.46
CA LYS A 450 4.34 -0.91 -33.45
C LYS A 450 4.18 0.51 -34.01
N ARG A 451 2.95 0.94 -34.28
CA ARG A 451 2.67 2.31 -34.77
C ARG A 451 2.99 3.37 -33.72
N ASP A 452 2.52 3.17 -32.50
CA ASP A 452 2.70 4.18 -31.44
C ASP A 452 4.17 4.25 -30.98
N LYS A 453 4.89 3.12 -30.98
CA LYS A 453 6.34 3.10 -30.74
C LYS A 453 7.10 3.94 -31.77
N LYS A 454 6.72 3.85 -33.04
CA LYS A 454 7.33 4.68 -34.09
C LYS A 454 7.06 6.18 -33.84
N LYS A 455 5.85 6.54 -33.43
CA LYS A 455 5.49 7.94 -33.12
C LYS A 455 6.27 8.47 -31.94
N GLU A 456 6.43 7.68 -30.88
CA GLU A 456 7.25 8.02 -29.72
C GLU A 456 8.71 8.29 -30.13
N GLU A 457 9.31 7.39 -30.92
CA GLU A 457 10.68 7.55 -31.42
C GLU A 457 10.83 8.81 -32.30
N GLU A 458 9.86 9.07 -33.18
CA GLU A 458 9.80 10.29 -33.98
C GLU A 458 9.71 11.55 -33.10
N GLN A 459 8.93 11.50 -32.00
CA GLN A 459 8.75 12.61 -31.07
C GLN A 459 10.00 12.87 -30.23
N LYS A 460 10.62 11.82 -29.67
CA LYS A 460 11.92 11.91 -28.97
C LYS A 460 13.01 12.50 -29.87
N LYS A 461 13.01 12.12 -31.16
CA LYS A 461 13.95 12.68 -32.14
C LYS A 461 13.70 14.18 -32.38
N LYS A 462 12.44 14.61 -32.51
CA LYS A 462 12.12 16.05 -32.67
C LYS A 462 12.57 16.85 -31.46
N GLU A 463 12.28 16.35 -30.25
CA GLU A 463 12.68 17.00 -29.01
C GLU A 463 14.21 17.16 -28.94
N TRP A 464 14.96 16.09 -29.25
CA TRP A 464 16.42 16.13 -29.29
C TRP A 464 16.95 17.18 -30.30
N ILE A 465 16.40 17.23 -31.52
CA ILE A 465 16.77 18.23 -32.53
C ILE A 465 16.50 19.64 -31.99
N ASN A 466 15.36 19.85 -31.33
CA ASN A 466 14.97 21.15 -30.80
C ASN A 466 15.92 21.58 -29.65
N GLN A 467 16.27 20.67 -28.74
CA GLN A 467 17.26 20.92 -27.69
C GLN A 467 18.63 21.31 -28.28
N GLU A 468 19.09 20.62 -29.32
CA GLU A 468 20.38 20.92 -29.95
C GLU A 468 20.37 22.27 -30.69
N ARG A 469 19.25 22.62 -31.33
CA ARG A 469 19.03 23.98 -31.90
C ARG A 469 19.09 25.04 -30.81
N GLN A 470 18.48 24.82 -29.65
CA GLN A 470 18.52 25.77 -28.53
C GLN A 470 19.94 25.97 -28.00
N LYS A 471 20.72 24.90 -27.80
CA LYS A 471 22.14 25.00 -27.41
C LYS A 471 22.94 25.78 -28.44
N THR A 472 22.71 25.54 -29.72
CA THR A 472 23.38 26.27 -30.80
C THR A 472 23.04 27.76 -30.77
N LEU A 473 21.76 28.10 -30.58
CA LEU A 473 21.32 29.49 -30.43
C LEU A 473 21.92 30.15 -29.19
N GLN A 474 22.03 29.44 -28.06
CA GLN A 474 22.69 29.94 -26.86
C GLN A 474 24.18 30.21 -27.09
N ARG A 475 24.90 29.30 -27.76
CA ARG A 475 26.31 29.52 -28.15
C ARG A 475 26.46 30.75 -29.05
N LEU A 476 25.57 30.92 -30.03
CA LEU A 476 25.57 32.08 -30.91
C LEU A 476 25.24 33.39 -30.17
N ARG A 477 24.34 33.37 -29.17
CA ARG A 477 24.06 34.53 -28.32
C ARG A 477 25.26 34.90 -27.46
N ALA A 478 25.86 33.93 -26.76
CA ALA A 478 27.06 34.14 -25.97
C ALA A 478 28.23 34.67 -26.82
N PHE A 479 28.41 34.14 -28.04
CA PHE A 479 29.41 34.66 -28.96
C PHE A 479 29.14 36.11 -29.38
N LYS A 480 27.87 36.47 -29.65
CA LYS A 480 27.49 37.85 -29.97
C LYS A 480 27.69 38.80 -28.80
N GLU A 481 27.39 38.36 -27.58
CA GLU A 481 27.61 39.15 -26.35
C GLU A 481 29.10 39.41 -26.13
N LEU A 482 29.94 38.38 -26.23
CA LEU A 482 31.40 38.52 -26.16
C LEU A 482 31.95 39.45 -27.26
N SER A 483 31.47 39.30 -28.50
CA SER A 483 31.90 40.17 -29.60
C SER A 483 31.46 41.62 -29.39
N ALA A 484 30.31 41.86 -28.77
CA ALA A 484 29.84 43.21 -28.44
C ALA A 484 30.64 43.83 -27.28
N GLU A 485 30.99 43.03 -26.27
CA GLU A 485 31.86 43.45 -25.17
C GLU A 485 33.28 43.77 -25.65
N ASP A 486 33.83 42.96 -26.57
CA ASP A 486 35.13 43.21 -27.19
C ASP A 486 35.13 44.53 -27.97
N ILE A 487 34.08 44.80 -28.78
CA ILE A 487 33.93 46.07 -29.51
C ILE A 487 33.85 47.25 -28.54
N ASP A 488 33.06 47.13 -27.48
CA ASP A 488 32.90 48.19 -26.47
C ASP A 488 34.17 48.41 -25.63
N GLN A 489 35.03 47.38 -25.51
CA GLN A 489 36.36 47.49 -24.92
C GLN A 489 37.35 48.19 -25.86
N TRP A 490 37.32 47.90 -27.17
CA TRP A 490 38.13 48.59 -28.17
C TRP A 490 37.74 50.07 -28.31
N ASP A 491 36.45 50.39 -28.34
CA ASP A 491 35.97 51.78 -28.37
C ASP A 491 36.42 52.57 -27.12
N ARG A 492 36.43 51.92 -25.94
CA ARG A 492 36.97 52.52 -24.72
C ARG A 492 38.48 52.75 -24.76
N VAL A 493 39.25 51.90 -25.44
CA VAL A 493 40.70 52.11 -25.63
C VAL A 493 40.97 53.26 -26.58
N ILE A 494 40.24 53.36 -27.70
CA ILE A 494 40.35 54.46 -28.67
C ILE A 494 40.07 55.82 -28.01
N VAL A 495 38.99 55.91 -27.21
CA VAL A 495 38.65 57.15 -26.47
C VAL A 495 39.71 57.52 -25.43
N ARG A 496 40.41 56.53 -24.84
CA ARG A 496 41.42 56.75 -23.79
C ARG A 496 42.80 57.12 -24.34
N GLU A 497 43.16 56.60 -25.51
CA GLU A 497 44.43 56.90 -26.17
C GLU A 497 44.37 58.11 -27.11
N GLY A 498 43.19 58.68 -27.34
CA GLY A 498 43.03 59.96 -28.04
C GLY A 498 43.48 59.91 -29.50
N ILE A 499 43.03 58.88 -30.22
CA ILE A 499 43.12 58.79 -31.69
C ILE A 499 41.87 59.41 -32.30
#